data_AF-A0A9C6TAG2-F1
#
_entry.id   AF-A0A9C6TAG2-F1
#
_cell.length_a   1.000
_cell.length_b   1.000
_cell.length_c   1.000
_cell.angle_alpha   90.00
_cell.angle_beta   90.00
_cell.angle_gamma   90.00
#
_symmetry.space_group_name_H-M   'P 1'
#
loop_
_entity.id
_entity.type
_entity.pdbx_description
1 polymer ?
#
loop_
_entity_poly.entity_id
_entity_poly.type
_entity_poly.pdbx_seq_one_letter_code
_entity_poly.pdbx_strand_id
1 'polypeptide(L)'
;MEIRKIKEFTQRNPHISLNVFGYDEESDKIIGPLYCDGVEMRIHINLLFVDGPTAGIHGHYVWIKNISSLLAKQLGKQRVKRWFCNQCLQYSTSEERAAQHTLRCSRVVTEGPRKDQKITFQNHHRQLEVPFVVYADFECILEPVTLDVSANTKIINKHVPVAFAYYIKCAFDSGLDKFVSKTGGDVARTFIKNLTSDLSDLYENHMKIVVPMHMSHNELDNFRKATICHICR
;
A
#
# COMPACT_ATOMS: atom_id res chain seq x y z
N MET A 1 -28.68 6.14 20.16
CA MET A 1 -28.60 5.18 19.02
C MET A 1 -27.14 4.82 18.83
N GLU A 2 -26.78 3.55 18.94
CA GLU A 2 -25.38 3.11 18.77
C GLU A 2 -24.95 3.20 17.30
N ILE A 3 -23.67 3.53 17.06
CA ILE A 3 -23.08 3.62 15.71
C ILE A 3 -23.30 2.32 14.91
N ARG A 4 -23.39 1.16 15.58
CA ARG A 4 -23.65 -0.14 14.93
C ARG A 4 -25.03 -0.23 14.26
N LYS A 5 -26.05 0.45 14.82
CA LYS A 5 -27.43 0.44 14.28
C LYS A 5 -27.59 1.35 13.06
N ILE A 6 -26.61 2.21 12.80
CA ILE A 6 -26.57 3.09 11.64
C ILE A 6 -26.48 2.29 10.35
N LYS A 7 -25.69 1.22 10.35
CA LYS A 7 -25.58 0.31 9.21
C LYS A 7 -26.92 -0.35 8.87
N GLU A 8 -27.70 -0.73 9.88
CA GLU A 8 -29.05 -1.27 9.65
C GLU A 8 -30.00 -0.20 9.09
N PHE A 9 -29.86 1.06 9.53
CA PHE A 9 -30.65 2.17 9.01
C PHE A 9 -30.37 2.44 7.53
N THR A 10 -29.10 2.47 7.11
CA THR A 10 -28.72 2.72 5.71
C THR A 10 -29.12 1.56 4.81
N GLN A 11 -29.05 0.32 5.31
CA GLN A 11 -29.57 -0.86 4.61
C GLN A 11 -31.09 -0.80 4.38
N ARG A 12 -31.85 -0.31 5.35
CA ARG A 12 -33.31 -0.14 5.22
C ARG A 12 -33.71 1.09 4.39
N ASN A 13 -32.79 2.05 4.21
CA ASN A 13 -33.02 3.29 3.48
C ASN A 13 -31.94 3.50 2.40
N PRO A 14 -31.96 2.72 1.30
CA PRO A 14 -30.87 2.68 0.32
C PRO A 14 -30.63 3.99 -0.45
N HIS A 15 -31.54 4.96 -0.35
CA HIS A 15 -31.42 6.28 -0.97
C HIS A 15 -30.75 7.32 -0.07
N ILE A 16 -30.46 6.97 1.19
CA ILE A 16 -29.80 7.80 2.19
C ILE A 16 -28.41 7.21 2.45
N SER A 17 -27.41 8.08 2.38
CA SER A 17 -26.04 7.79 2.84
C SER A 17 -25.70 8.72 3.98
N LEU A 18 -24.84 8.28 4.89
CA LEU A 18 -24.48 9.08 6.03
C LEU A 18 -23.04 8.82 6.48
N ASN A 19 -22.46 9.87 7.06
CA ASN A 19 -21.18 9.81 7.75
C ASN A 19 -21.36 10.26 9.19
N VAL A 20 -20.61 9.66 10.10
CA VAL A 20 -20.55 10.07 11.50
C VAL A 20 -19.13 10.46 11.82
N PHE A 21 -18.94 11.69 12.28
CA PHE A 21 -17.70 12.21 12.83
C PHE A 21 -17.75 12.18 14.35
N GLY A 22 -16.60 12.08 15.01
CA GLY A 22 -16.47 12.19 16.45
C GLY A 22 -16.01 13.58 16.86
N TYR A 23 -16.24 13.93 18.12
CA TYR A 23 -15.64 15.09 18.76
C TYR A 23 -14.70 14.59 19.87
N ASP A 24 -13.46 15.07 19.83
CA ASP A 24 -12.46 14.82 20.86
C ASP A 24 -12.42 16.01 21.82
N GLU A 25 -12.86 15.79 23.06
CA GLU A 25 -12.91 16.81 24.11
C GLU A 25 -11.52 17.25 24.56
N GLU A 26 -10.51 16.36 24.54
CA GLU A 26 -9.16 16.69 25.02
C GLU A 26 -8.46 17.65 24.07
N SER A 27 -8.61 17.45 22.76
CA SER A 27 -7.97 18.27 21.74
C SER A 27 -8.86 19.37 21.15
N ASP A 28 -10.12 19.46 21.59
CA ASP A 28 -11.17 20.35 21.06
C ASP A 28 -11.27 20.28 19.53
N LYS A 29 -11.29 19.06 19.00
CA LYS A 29 -11.22 18.79 17.56
C LYS A 29 -12.21 17.73 17.13
N ILE A 30 -12.75 17.92 15.93
CA ILE A 30 -13.51 16.89 15.24
C ILE A 30 -12.53 15.87 14.67
N ILE A 31 -12.84 14.60 14.91
CA ILE A 31 -12.08 13.43 14.50
C ILE A 31 -12.98 12.51 13.65
N GLY A 32 -12.37 11.59 12.91
CA GLY A 32 -13.09 10.58 12.14
C GLY A 32 -12.82 10.62 10.64
N PRO A 33 -13.75 10.11 9.82
CA PRO A 33 -15.08 9.61 10.20
C PRO A 33 -15.03 8.33 11.07
N LEU A 34 -15.90 8.25 12.08
CA LEU A 34 -16.16 7.07 12.90
C LEU A 34 -17.01 6.03 12.16
N TYR A 35 -17.85 6.49 11.23
CA TYR A 35 -18.63 5.67 10.32
C TYR A 35 -18.74 6.36 8.96
N CYS A 36 -18.59 5.62 7.88
CA CYS A 36 -18.74 6.12 6.52
C CYS A 36 -19.36 5.03 5.64
N ASP A 37 -20.44 5.36 4.91
CA ASP A 37 -21.04 4.44 3.93
C ASP A 37 -20.18 4.28 2.66
N GLY A 38 -19.16 5.13 2.45
CA GLY A 38 -18.22 5.07 1.34
C GLY A 38 -18.78 5.49 -0.03
N VAL A 39 -20.10 5.58 -0.20
CA VAL A 39 -20.75 6.10 -1.41
C VAL A 39 -21.77 7.16 -1.03
N GLU A 40 -21.58 8.38 -1.52
CA GLU A 40 -22.54 9.47 -1.32
C GLU A 40 -23.74 9.26 -2.26
N MET A 41 -24.90 9.04 -1.65
CA MET A 41 -26.20 8.96 -2.32
C MET A 41 -26.80 10.36 -2.49
N ARG A 42 -27.91 10.46 -3.23
CA ARG A 42 -28.63 11.73 -3.46
C ARG A 42 -28.96 12.46 -2.17
N ILE A 43 -29.32 11.72 -1.11
CA ILE A 43 -29.47 12.27 0.23
C ILE A 43 -28.25 11.84 1.04
N HIS A 44 -27.35 12.78 1.28
CA HIS A 44 -26.15 12.55 2.07
C HIS A 44 -26.19 13.38 3.36
N ILE A 45 -26.04 12.71 4.52
CA ILE A 45 -26.16 13.33 5.83
C ILE A 45 -24.85 13.18 6.59
N ASN A 46 -24.21 14.29 6.92
CA ASN A 46 -23.06 14.31 7.82
C ASN A 46 -23.54 14.57 9.25
N LEU A 47 -23.20 13.68 10.18
CA LEU A 47 -23.55 13.78 11.60
C LEU A 47 -22.27 13.91 12.43
N LEU A 48 -22.31 14.72 13.47
CA LEU A 48 -21.32 14.74 14.54
C LEU A 48 -21.89 13.98 15.72
N PHE A 49 -21.19 12.96 16.18
CA PHE A 49 -21.49 12.26 17.42
C PHE A 49 -20.70 12.91 18.55
N VAL A 50 -21.42 13.39 19.56
CA VAL A 50 -20.85 13.97 20.77
C VAL A 50 -21.24 13.05 21.92
N ASP A 51 -20.22 12.53 22.60
CA ASP A 51 -20.41 11.63 23.71
C ASP A 51 -21.14 12.32 24.88
N GLY A 52 -21.88 11.53 25.65
CA GLY A 52 -22.56 12.03 26.83
C GLY A 52 -21.55 12.37 27.93
N PRO A 53 -21.78 13.40 28.76
CA PRO A 53 -20.85 13.83 29.81
C PRO A 53 -20.67 12.82 30.95
N THR A 54 -21.35 11.66 30.91
CA THR A 54 -21.31 10.63 31.94
C THR A 54 -21.55 9.25 31.34
N ALA A 55 -20.82 8.25 31.86
CA ALA A 55 -21.01 6.85 31.48
C ALA A 55 -22.47 6.43 31.76
N GLY A 56 -23.25 6.21 30.69
CA GLY A 56 -24.66 5.82 30.75
C GLY A 56 -25.63 6.82 30.12
N ILE A 57 -25.21 8.06 29.85
CA ILE A 57 -26.00 9.00 29.03
C ILE A 57 -25.71 8.72 27.56
N HIS A 58 -26.75 8.43 26.78
CA HIS A 58 -26.62 8.22 25.34
C HIS A 58 -26.07 9.50 24.68
N GLY A 59 -24.95 9.37 23.95
CA GLY A 59 -24.41 10.46 23.13
C GLY A 59 -25.43 10.98 22.11
N HIS A 60 -25.26 12.24 21.72
CA HIS A 60 -26.18 12.94 20.82
C HIS A 60 -25.60 13.10 19.42
N TYR A 61 -26.47 13.05 18.42
CA TYR A 61 -26.10 13.30 17.03
C TYR A 61 -26.49 14.73 16.64
N VAL A 62 -25.53 15.48 16.10
CA VAL A 62 -25.74 16.84 15.60
C VAL A 62 -25.58 16.84 14.09
N TRP A 63 -26.52 17.45 13.38
CA TRP A 63 -26.44 17.54 11.92
C TRP A 63 -25.42 18.59 11.47
N ILE A 64 -24.44 18.15 10.68
CA ILE A 64 -23.43 19.01 10.06
C ILE A 64 -23.96 19.48 8.72
N LYS A 65 -24.40 20.75 8.65
CA LYS A 65 -24.85 21.37 7.40
C LYS A 65 -23.71 21.72 6.45
N ASN A 66 -22.53 22.05 6.99
CA ASN A 66 -21.37 22.45 6.20
C ASN A 66 -20.09 22.01 6.91
N ILE A 67 -19.49 20.92 6.41
CA ILE A 67 -18.26 20.35 6.97
C ILE A 67 -17.06 21.29 6.80
N SER A 68 -16.97 21.97 5.65
CA SER A 68 -15.88 22.90 5.36
C SER A 68 -15.81 24.04 6.35
N SER A 69 -16.96 24.63 6.70
CA SER A 69 -17.02 25.71 7.69
C SER A 69 -16.67 25.23 9.09
N LEU A 70 -17.04 23.99 9.42
CA LEU A 70 -16.81 23.40 10.73
C LEU A 70 -15.31 23.09 10.93
N LEU A 71 -14.68 22.43 9.97
CA LEU A 71 -13.26 22.03 10.04
C LEU A 71 -12.30 23.18 9.76
N ALA A 72 -12.73 24.25 9.07
CA ALA A 72 -11.89 25.42 8.81
C ALA A 72 -11.32 26.03 10.09
N LYS A 73 -12.08 26.01 11.20
CA LYS A 73 -11.61 26.54 12.50
C LYS A 73 -10.44 25.74 13.07
N GLN A 74 -10.36 24.43 12.80
CA GLN A 74 -9.30 23.56 13.31
C GLN A 74 -7.97 23.73 12.59
N LEU A 75 -7.95 24.33 11.39
CA LEU A 75 -6.76 24.45 10.54
C LEU A 75 -6.10 25.84 10.55
N GLY A 76 -6.63 26.78 11.34
CA GLY A 76 -6.05 28.12 11.55
C GLY A 76 -6.72 29.27 10.79
N LYS A 77 -6.16 30.47 10.91
CA LYS A 77 -6.81 31.76 10.58
C LYS A 77 -6.87 32.13 9.08
N GLN A 78 -6.55 31.22 8.15
CA GLN A 78 -6.57 31.56 6.73
C GLN A 78 -7.98 31.56 6.16
N ARG A 79 -8.38 32.69 5.55
CA ARG A 79 -9.69 32.93 4.92
C ARG A 79 -9.86 32.27 3.54
N VAL A 80 -9.16 31.17 3.26
CA VAL A 80 -9.28 30.47 1.98
C VAL A 80 -10.29 29.35 2.13
N LYS A 81 -11.28 29.29 1.23
CA LYS A 81 -12.26 28.19 1.20
C LYS A 81 -11.53 26.87 0.97
N ARG A 82 -11.78 25.90 1.85
CA ARG A 82 -11.21 24.55 1.77
C ARG A 82 -12.31 23.55 1.49
N TRP A 83 -12.02 22.63 0.58
CA TRP A 83 -12.91 21.57 0.17
C TRP A 83 -12.43 20.28 0.81
N PHE A 84 -13.20 19.76 1.76
CA PHE A 84 -12.85 18.55 2.50
C PHE A 84 -13.52 17.34 1.89
N CYS A 85 -12.79 16.23 1.84
CA CYS A 85 -13.39 14.94 1.57
C CYS A 85 -14.10 14.42 2.82
N ASN A 86 -15.38 14.04 2.71
CA ASN A 86 -16.14 13.52 3.85
C ASN A 86 -15.64 12.14 4.33
N GLN A 87 -14.83 11.44 3.54
CA GLN A 87 -14.38 10.07 3.83
C GLN A 87 -13.03 10.01 4.56
N CYS A 88 -12.10 10.91 4.23
CA CYS A 88 -10.73 10.88 4.77
C CYS A 88 -10.33 12.21 5.44
N LEU A 89 -11.20 13.22 5.42
CA LEU A 89 -10.95 14.58 5.93
C LEU A 89 -9.75 15.32 5.32
N GLN A 90 -9.16 14.80 4.24
CA GLN A 90 -8.16 15.52 3.47
C GLN A 90 -8.80 16.72 2.77
N TYR A 91 -8.13 17.87 2.79
CA TYR A 91 -8.65 19.09 2.17
C TYR A 91 -7.84 19.51 0.95
N SER A 92 -8.53 20.16 0.01
CA SER A 92 -7.95 20.84 -1.14
C SER A 92 -8.39 22.30 -1.19
N THR A 93 -7.57 23.16 -1.79
CA THR A 93 -7.91 24.58 -2.01
C THR A 93 -8.69 24.81 -3.32
N SER A 94 -8.72 23.82 -4.21
CA SER A 94 -9.50 23.82 -5.46
C SER A 94 -10.63 22.79 -5.37
N GLU A 95 -11.80 23.16 -5.91
CA GLU A 95 -12.98 22.31 -5.96
C GLU A 95 -12.74 21.12 -6.89
N GLU A 96 -12.08 21.34 -8.02
CA GLU A 96 -11.75 20.32 -9.01
C GLU A 96 -10.84 19.24 -8.41
N ARG A 97 -9.83 19.64 -7.62
CA ARG A 97 -8.95 18.69 -6.92
C ARG A 97 -9.70 17.88 -5.88
N ALA A 98 -10.63 18.50 -5.15
CA ALA A 98 -11.46 17.78 -4.19
C ALA A 98 -12.40 16.79 -4.90
N ALA A 99 -13.02 17.18 -6.01
CA ALA A 99 -13.86 16.30 -6.82
C ALA A 99 -13.07 15.10 -7.37
N GLN A 100 -11.87 15.34 -7.90
CA GLN A 100 -10.97 14.26 -8.37
C GLN A 100 -10.54 13.34 -7.24
N HIS A 101 -10.24 13.90 -6.06
CA HIS A 101 -9.92 13.11 -4.88
C HIS A 101 -11.11 12.23 -4.47
N THR A 102 -12.32 12.77 -4.37
CA THR A 102 -13.52 12.01 -3.97
C THR A 102 -13.81 10.83 -4.91
N LEU A 103 -13.51 10.95 -6.21
CA LEU A 103 -13.64 9.83 -7.16
C LEU A 103 -12.72 8.65 -6.86
N ARG A 104 -11.55 8.92 -6.25
CA ARG A 104 -10.50 7.94 -5.95
C ARG A 104 -10.44 7.58 -4.46
N CYS A 105 -11.02 8.41 -3.59
CA CYS A 105 -10.99 8.23 -2.16
C CYS A 105 -11.67 6.92 -1.77
N SER A 106 -11.06 6.19 -0.83
CA SER A 106 -11.51 4.87 -0.36
C SER A 106 -11.60 3.78 -1.43
N ARG A 107 -11.03 3.99 -2.63
CA ARG A 107 -10.94 3.00 -3.71
C ARG A 107 -9.48 2.71 -4.02
N VAL A 108 -9.15 1.43 -4.19
CA VAL A 108 -7.90 1.06 -4.84
C VAL A 108 -8.06 1.37 -6.32
N VAL A 109 -7.52 2.51 -6.76
CA VAL A 109 -7.53 2.90 -8.17
C VAL A 109 -6.20 2.46 -8.78
N THR A 110 -6.22 1.38 -9.54
CA THR A 110 -5.09 1.01 -10.39
C THR A 110 -5.13 1.88 -11.64
N GLU A 111 -4.31 2.92 -11.66
CA GLU A 111 -4.10 3.74 -12.86
C GLU A 111 -3.19 2.99 -13.83
N GLY A 112 -3.81 2.23 -14.72
CA GLY A 112 -3.12 1.69 -15.89
C GLY A 112 -2.77 2.81 -16.90
N PRO A 113 -1.86 2.54 -17.85
CA PRO A 113 -1.65 3.43 -18.98
C PRO A 113 -2.97 3.74 -19.69
N ARG A 114 -3.06 4.95 -20.24
CA ARG A 114 -4.19 5.31 -21.11
C ARG A 114 -4.21 4.42 -22.36
N LYS A 115 -5.39 4.26 -22.98
CA LYS A 115 -5.53 3.43 -24.20
C LYS A 115 -4.59 3.85 -25.35
N ASP A 116 -4.23 5.12 -25.41
CA ASP A 116 -3.32 5.72 -26.38
C ASP A 116 -1.85 5.78 -25.91
N GLN A 117 -1.60 5.46 -24.64
CA GLN A 117 -0.26 5.50 -24.06
C GLN A 117 0.50 4.21 -24.37
N LYS A 118 1.46 4.30 -25.29
CA LYS A 118 2.44 3.23 -25.52
C LYS A 118 3.48 3.25 -24.41
N ILE A 119 3.51 2.19 -23.58
CA ILE A 119 4.64 1.93 -22.69
C ILE A 119 5.64 1.07 -23.46
N THR A 120 6.90 1.50 -23.49
CA THR A 120 8.00 0.73 -24.09
C THR A 120 9.01 0.35 -23.01
N PHE A 121 9.62 -0.82 -23.15
CA PHE A 121 10.74 -1.21 -22.30
C PHE A 121 11.99 -0.45 -22.75
N GLN A 122 12.66 0.26 -21.84
CA GLN A 122 13.95 0.88 -22.15
C GLN A 122 15.10 -0.13 -22.11
N ASN A 123 14.98 -1.15 -21.26
CA ASN A 123 16.02 -2.14 -21.02
C ASN A 123 15.59 -3.52 -21.53
N HIS A 124 15.54 -3.67 -22.86
CA HIS A 124 15.10 -4.91 -23.51
C HIS A 124 15.87 -6.15 -23.03
N HIS A 125 17.16 -6.03 -22.71
CA HIS A 125 17.98 -7.12 -22.16
C HIS A 125 17.44 -7.71 -20.84
N ARG A 126 16.63 -6.96 -20.08
CA ARG A 126 16.00 -7.43 -18.84
C ARG A 126 14.78 -8.33 -19.08
N GLN A 127 14.38 -8.51 -20.34
CA GLN A 127 13.38 -9.51 -20.71
C GLN A 127 13.99 -10.92 -20.80
N LEU A 128 15.33 -11.04 -20.80
CA LEU A 128 15.98 -12.33 -20.71
C LEU A 128 15.72 -12.95 -19.35
N GLU A 129 15.28 -14.20 -19.35
CA GLU A 129 15.12 -14.98 -18.15
C GLU A 129 16.47 -15.17 -17.47
N VAL A 130 16.52 -14.86 -16.18
CA VAL A 130 17.73 -15.05 -15.36
C VAL A 130 17.74 -16.48 -14.81
N PRO A 131 18.90 -17.17 -14.80
CA PRO A 131 18.98 -18.58 -14.44
C PRO A 131 18.55 -18.86 -13.00
N PHE A 132 18.82 -17.93 -12.09
CA PHE A 132 18.47 -18.02 -10.68
C PHE A 132 17.89 -16.69 -10.19
N VAL A 133 16.82 -16.77 -9.39
CA VAL A 133 16.19 -15.63 -8.70
C VAL A 133 16.16 -15.92 -7.21
N VAL A 134 16.55 -14.95 -6.39
CA VAL A 134 16.44 -15.05 -4.93
C VAL A 134 15.31 -14.14 -4.46
N TYR A 135 14.34 -14.72 -3.78
CA TYR A 135 13.32 -14.01 -3.02
C TYR A 135 13.71 -14.08 -1.55
N ALA A 136 13.79 -12.95 -0.86
CA ALA A 136 14.20 -12.92 0.53
C ALA A 136 13.40 -11.89 1.32
N ASP A 137 13.09 -12.22 2.57
CA ASP A 137 12.41 -11.32 3.49
C ASP A 137 12.87 -11.54 4.94
N PHE A 138 12.71 -10.52 5.77
CA PHE A 138 12.98 -10.54 7.21
C PHE A 138 11.73 -10.19 8.01
N GLU A 139 11.48 -10.98 9.03
CA GLU A 139 10.55 -10.58 10.09
C GLU A 139 11.31 -9.84 11.17
N CYS A 140 10.81 -8.66 11.54
CA CYS A 140 11.45 -7.78 12.51
C CYS A 140 10.52 -7.45 13.66
N ILE A 141 11.06 -7.41 14.88
CA ILE A 141 10.39 -6.79 16.02
C ILE A 141 10.70 -5.29 16.01
N LEU A 142 9.72 -4.49 16.43
CA LEU A 142 9.89 -3.06 16.65
C LEU A 142 10.34 -2.83 18.08
N GLU A 143 11.58 -2.42 18.27
CA GLU A 143 12.09 -1.95 19.55
C GLU A 143 11.89 -0.43 19.65
N PRO A 144 11.15 0.07 20.67
CA PRO A 144 10.99 1.49 20.88
C PRO A 144 12.33 2.17 21.10
N VAL A 145 12.58 3.26 20.39
CA VAL A 145 13.76 4.11 20.56
C VAL A 145 13.33 5.57 20.53
N THR A 146 14.03 6.41 21.28
CA THR A 146 13.86 7.86 21.22
C THR A 146 15.16 8.48 20.74
N LEU A 147 15.30 8.56 19.42
CA LEU A 147 16.43 9.20 18.76
C LEU A 147 15.93 10.39 17.94
N ASP A 148 16.31 11.59 18.36
CA ASP A 148 16.07 12.82 17.60
C ASP A 148 17.15 12.95 16.53
N VAL A 149 16.79 12.72 15.27
CA VAL A 149 17.71 12.85 14.12
C VAL A 149 17.81 14.30 13.66
N SER A 150 16.71 15.04 13.80
CA SER A 150 16.65 16.48 13.54
C SER A 150 15.50 17.13 14.32
N ALA A 151 15.42 18.47 14.30
CA ALA A 151 14.34 19.22 14.95
C ALA A 151 12.92 18.77 14.54
N ASN A 152 12.76 18.17 13.35
CA ASN A 152 11.47 17.74 12.79
C ASN A 152 11.36 16.22 12.56
N THR A 153 12.37 15.43 12.90
CA THR A 153 12.37 13.99 12.62
C THR A 153 12.83 13.19 13.83
N LYS A 154 11.92 12.36 14.34
CA LYS A 154 12.14 11.44 15.45
C LYS A 154 12.05 10.02 14.95
N ILE A 155 13.10 9.22 15.19
CA ILE A 155 13.01 7.77 15.04
C ILE A 155 12.37 7.23 16.31
N ILE A 156 11.19 6.63 16.16
CA ILE A 156 10.38 6.10 17.26
C ILE A 156 10.61 4.59 17.50
N ASN A 157 10.99 3.86 16.46
CA ASN A 157 11.19 2.41 16.52
C ASN A 157 12.40 2.00 15.69
N LYS A 158 13.11 1.00 16.18
CA LYS A 158 14.19 0.30 15.49
C LYS A 158 13.69 -1.08 15.09
N HIS A 159 13.85 -1.43 13.82
CA HIS A 159 13.57 -2.78 13.34
C HIS A 159 14.73 -3.71 13.75
N VAL A 160 14.43 -4.73 14.56
CA VAL A 160 15.38 -5.77 14.95
C VAL A 160 14.98 -7.08 14.28
N PRO A 161 15.79 -7.61 13.35
CA PRO A 161 15.48 -8.86 12.67
C PRO A 161 15.44 -10.05 13.63
N VAL A 162 14.35 -10.81 13.61
CA VAL A 162 14.14 -11.99 14.45
C VAL A 162 13.94 -13.28 13.65
N ALA A 163 13.58 -13.16 12.38
CA ALA A 163 13.61 -14.27 11.44
C ALA A 163 13.94 -13.79 10.03
N PHE A 164 14.39 -14.71 9.20
CA PHE A 164 14.45 -14.52 7.76
C PHE A 164 13.93 -15.76 7.05
N ALA A 165 13.51 -15.55 5.81
CA ALA A 165 13.36 -16.63 4.83
C ALA A 165 13.93 -16.16 3.49
N TYR A 166 14.58 -17.06 2.77
CA TYR A 166 14.84 -16.87 1.36
C TYR A 166 14.56 -18.13 0.55
N TYR A 167 14.15 -17.91 -0.68
CA TYR A 167 13.86 -18.93 -1.67
C TYR A 167 14.66 -18.62 -2.92
N ILE A 168 15.51 -19.56 -3.31
CA ILE A 168 16.23 -19.56 -4.57
C ILE A 168 15.39 -20.37 -5.57
N LYS A 169 15.01 -19.73 -6.66
CA LYS A 169 14.29 -20.33 -7.78
C LYS A 169 15.22 -20.47 -8.97
N CYS A 170 15.32 -21.67 -9.53
CA CYS A 170 15.99 -21.92 -10.80
C CYS A 170 14.99 -21.89 -11.96
N ALA A 171 15.37 -21.28 -13.07
CA ALA A 171 14.53 -21.18 -14.26
C ALA A 171 14.42 -22.49 -15.05
N PHE A 172 15.45 -23.34 -14.98
CA PHE A 172 15.58 -24.50 -15.88
C PHE A 172 15.58 -25.86 -15.16
N ASP A 173 15.82 -25.91 -13.84
CA ASP A 173 15.80 -27.14 -13.06
C ASP A 173 15.23 -26.91 -11.66
N SER A 174 14.01 -27.37 -11.42
CA SER A 174 13.36 -27.24 -10.11
C SER A 174 14.03 -28.05 -9.00
N GLY A 175 14.90 -29.02 -9.33
CA GLY A 175 15.72 -29.73 -8.35
C GLY A 175 16.79 -28.85 -7.69
N LEU A 176 17.13 -27.72 -8.31
CA LEU A 176 18.06 -26.72 -7.77
C LEU A 176 17.36 -25.64 -6.94
N ASP A 177 16.03 -25.69 -6.83
CA ASP A 177 15.28 -24.78 -5.97
C ASP A 177 15.64 -25.01 -4.50
N LYS A 178 15.84 -23.93 -3.74
CA LYS A 178 16.25 -24.02 -2.34
C LYS A 178 15.50 -23.05 -1.47
N PHE A 179 14.87 -23.55 -0.41
CA PHE A 179 14.24 -22.74 0.62
C PHE A 179 15.06 -22.82 1.91
N VAL A 180 15.36 -21.66 2.51
CA VAL A 180 16.07 -21.56 3.78
C VAL A 180 15.36 -20.54 4.65
N SER A 181 15.08 -20.93 5.88
CA SER A 181 14.54 -20.02 6.89
C SER A 181 15.23 -20.22 8.23
N LYS A 182 15.21 -19.18 9.05
CA LYS A 182 15.71 -19.24 10.42
C LYS A 182 15.00 -18.23 11.30
N THR A 183 14.76 -18.62 12.54
CA THR A 183 14.27 -17.75 13.61
C THR A 183 15.24 -17.79 14.77
N GLY A 184 15.46 -16.63 15.40
CA GLY A 184 16.29 -16.50 16.60
C GLY A 184 17.81 -16.53 16.35
N GLY A 185 18.55 -16.13 17.39
CA GLY A 185 19.99 -15.92 17.32
C GLY A 185 20.38 -14.70 16.46
N ASP A 186 21.62 -14.69 15.96
CA ASP A 186 22.07 -13.64 15.03
C ASP A 186 21.56 -13.94 13.61
N VAL A 187 20.31 -13.52 13.37
CA VAL A 187 19.54 -13.77 12.15
C VAL A 187 20.16 -13.11 10.94
N ALA A 188 20.53 -11.83 11.04
CA ALA A 188 21.13 -11.07 9.94
C ALA A 188 22.47 -11.66 9.49
N ARG A 189 23.35 -12.00 10.45
CA ARG A 189 24.64 -12.62 10.10
C ARG A 189 24.46 -14.00 9.50
N THR A 190 23.52 -14.80 10.02
CA THR A 190 23.24 -16.12 9.48
C THR A 190 22.67 -16.05 8.06
N PHE A 191 21.78 -15.08 7.80
CA PHE A 191 21.24 -14.83 6.47
C PHE A 191 22.35 -14.59 5.44
N ILE A 192 23.25 -13.63 5.71
CA ILE A 192 24.35 -13.30 4.80
C ILE A 192 25.25 -14.51 4.60
N LYS A 193 25.64 -15.20 5.68
CA LYS A 193 26.51 -16.38 5.59
C LYS A 193 25.90 -17.46 4.70
N ASN A 194 24.64 -17.82 4.95
CA ASN A 194 23.97 -18.90 4.22
C ASN A 194 23.75 -18.50 2.76
N LEU A 195 23.23 -17.29 2.51
CA LEU A 195 22.97 -16.82 1.16
C LEU A 195 24.25 -16.73 0.34
N THR A 196 25.35 -16.21 0.90
CA THR A 196 26.63 -16.15 0.20
C THR A 196 27.16 -17.55 -0.13
N SER A 197 27.09 -18.50 0.81
CA SER A 197 27.48 -19.88 0.55
C SER A 197 26.68 -20.48 -0.60
N ASP A 198 25.36 -20.37 -0.53
CA ASP A 198 24.46 -20.92 -1.55
C ASP A 198 24.71 -20.31 -2.92
N LEU A 199 24.91 -18.98 -2.99
CA LEU A 199 25.21 -18.30 -4.25
C LEU A 199 26.58 -18.68 -4.81
N SER A 200 27.59 -18.86 -3.96
CA SER A 200 28.91 -19.34 -4.40
C SER A 200 28.82 -20.75 -4.96
N ASP A 201 28.11 -21.66 -4.31
CA ASP A 201 27.91 -23.02 -4.78
C ASP A 201 27.15 -23.05 -6.12
N LEU A 202 26.11 -22.22 -6.27
CA LEU A 202 25.37 -22.10 -7.52
C LEU A 202 26.23 -21.51 -8.64
N TYR A 203 27.06 -20.53 -8.33
CA TYR A 203 27.94 -19.90 -9.30
C TYR A 203 28.97 -20.90 -9.86
N GLU A 204 29.69 -21.59 -8.97
CA GLU A 204 30.76 -22.51 -9.37
C GLU A 204 30.22 -23.75 -10.10
N ASN A 205 29.07 -24.29 -9.68
CA ASN A 205 28.53 -25.53 -10.24
C ASN A 205 27.58 -25.35 -11.43
N HIS A 206 26.94 -24.18 -11.57
CA HIS A 206 25.88 -23.99 -12.58
C HIS A 206 26.04 -22.74 -13.46
N MET A 207 26.65 -21.65 -12.99
CA MET A 207 26.79 -20.43 -13.81
C MET A 207 28.11 -20.32 -14.55
N LYS A 208 29.20 -20.85 -13.98
CA LYS A 208 30.54 -20.79 -14.57
C LYS A 208 30.72 -21.77 -15.73
N ILE A 209 29.93 -22.83 -15.76
CA ILE A 209 30.02 -23.88 -16.78
C ILE A 209 29.35 -23.39 -18.06
N VAL A 210 30.12 -23.25 -19.14
CA VAL A 210 29.57 -22.96 -20.46
C VAL A 210 28.94 -24.23 -21.01
N VAL A 211 27.60 -24.30 -20.98
CA VAL A 211 26.84 -25.43 -21.53
C VAL A 211 26.72 -25.26 -23.05
N PRO A 212 27.06 -26.29 -23.86
CA PRO A 212 26.86 -26.25 -25.30
C PRO A 212 25.39 -26.05 -25.65
N MET A 213 25.12 -25.13 -26.58
CA MET A 213 23.77 -24.91 -27.08
C MET A 213 23.38 -26.05 -28.05
N HIS A 214 22.43 -26.88 -27.65
CA HIS A 214 21.88 -27.92 -28.51
C HIS A 214 20.61 -27.41 -29.20
N MET A 215 20.72 -27.03 -30.47
CA MET A 215 19.57 -26.66 -31.30
C MET A 215 19.20 -27.79 -32.25
N SER A 216 17.90 -28.03 -32.42
CA SER A 216 17.38 -28.86 -33.50
C SER A 216 17.55 -28.17 -34.87
N HIS A 217 17.51 -28.94 -35.95
CA HIS A 217 17.57 -28.40 -37.32
C HIS A 217 16.48 -27.35 -37.57
N ASN A 218 15.27 -27.59 -37.07
CA ASN A 218 14.15 -26.67 -37.24
C ASN A 218 14.36 -25.35 -36.47
N GLU A 219 14.87 -25.42 -35.23
CA GLU A 219 15.21 -24.21 -34.44
C GLU A 219 16.31 -23.40 -35.12
N LEU A 220 17.34 -24.06 -35.66
CA LEU A 220 18.42 -23.41 -36.37
C LEU A 220 17.93 -22.69 -37.64
N ASP A 221 17.05 -23.35 -38.41
CA ASP A 221 16.45 -22.75 -39.60
C ASP A 221 15.53 -21.58 -39.25
N ASN A 222 14.74 -21.70 -38.17
CA ASN A 222 13.91 -20.61 -37.66
C ASN A 222 14.76 -19.43 -37.19
N PHE A 223 15.85 -19.68 -36.47
CA PHE A 223 16.79 -18.66 -36.03
C PHE A 223 17.43 -17.94 -37.22
N ARG A 224 17.87 -18.67 -38.26
CA ARG A 224 18.46 -18.09 -39.48
C ARG A 224 17.47 -17.26 -40.30
N LYS A 225 16.18 -17.64 -40.30
CA LYS A 225 15.12 -16.94 -41.03
C LYS A 225 14.53 -15.77 -40.25
N ALA A 226 14.79 -15.65 -38.95
CA ALA A 226 14.21 -14.62 -38.10
C ALA A 226 14.72 -13.22 -38.50
N THR A 227 13.80 -12.34 -38.88
CA THR A 227 14.08 -10.92 -39.19
C THR A 227 13.72 -9.98 -38.05
N ILE A 228 13.06 -10.50 -37.01
CA ILE A 228 12.58 -9.74 -35.85
C ILE A 228 13.06 -10.46 -34.59
N CYS A 229 13.85 -9.78 -33.77
CA CYS A 229 14.29 -10.28 -32.47
C CYS A 229 13.11 -10.33 -31.49
N HIS A 230 12.95 -11.43 -30.77
CA HIS A 230 11.87 -11.59 -29.79
C HIS A 230 11.99 -10.64 -28.57
N ILE A 231 13.17 -10.06 -28.33
CA ILE A 231 13.48 -9.22 -27.16
C ILE A 231 13.30 -7.72 -27.45
N CYS A 232 13.67 -7.26 -28.66
CA CYS A 232 13.62 -5.85 -29.04
C CYS A 232 12.51 -5.52 -30.06
N ARG A 233 11.39 -6.26 -29.98
CA ARG A 233 10.14 -5.92 -30.68
C ARG A 233 9.60 -4.55 -30.28
#